data_AF-A0A1X7SI96-F1
#
_entry.id   AF-A0A1X7SI96-F1
#
_cell.length_a   1.000
_cell.length_b   1.000
_cell.length_c   1.000
_cell.angle_alpha   90.00
_cell.angle_beta   90.00
_cell.angle_gamma   90.00
#
_symmetry.space_group_name_H-M   'P 1'
#
loop_
_entity.id
_entity.type
_entity.pdbx_description
1 polymer ?
#
loop_
_entity_poly.entity_id
_entity_poly.type
_entity_poly.pdbx_seq_one_letter_code
_entity_poly.pdbx_strand_id
1 'polypeptide(L)'
;RCSQCGGSFSTCTESGTDGAGVSNVDYVLYISAVSTGSCANGGSTIAFAGACQMEDEYDRPIAGYINFCSGGITSASSDLFIFTVAKHEVLHALGFSNGLFPWFRDENGNPRTPRNSNGFPPSASGGGYMASNNTVRVVTYDDWWTKDGVVSKTVTLLVTPKVVETGKIHFNCSSLEGVQLEDQGGSGTALSHWESRILENEAMTGIISSFPVFSNFTL
;
A
#
# COMPACT_ATOMS: atom_id res chain seq x y z
N ARG A 1 -6.20 13.64 21.12
CA ARG A 1 -7.65 13.90 21.06
C ARG A 1 -8.22 13.17 19.87
N CYS A 2 -9.36 12.48 20.00
CA CYS A 2 -10.04 11.90 18.84
C CYS A 2 -10.91 12.97 18.17
N SER A 3 -10.69 13.19 16.88
CA SER A 3 -11.46 14.14 16.08
C SER A 3 -12.17 13.42 14.96
N GLN A 4 -13.50 13.53 14.89
CA GLN A 4 -14.29 13.03 13.79
C GLN A 4 -14.56 14.17 12.81
N CYS A 5 -14.16 13.99 11.55
CA CYS A 5 -14.37 14.96 10.50
C CYS A 5 -15.59 14.56 9.66
N GLY A 6 -16.55 15.49 9.49
CA GLY A 6 -17.81 15.25 8.78
C GLY A 6 -17.64 15.25 7.26
N GLY A 7 -16.85 14.33 6.70
CA GLY A 7 -16.62 14.21 5.26
C GLY A 7 -15.64 15.22 4.66
N SER A 8 -15.15 16.21 5.41
CA SER A 8 -14.01 17.07 5.03
C SER A 8 -13.08 17.32 6.21
N PHE A 9 -11.77 17.45 5.96
CA PHE A 9 -10.76 17.76 6.98
C PHE A 9 -10.84 19.19 7.55
N SER A 10 -11.75 20.02 7.04
CA SER A 10 -11.94 21.41 7.47
C SER A 10 -12.91 21.55 8.66
N THR A 11 -13.74 20.53 8.91
CA THR A 11 -14.73 20.53 10.00
C THR A 11 -14.65 19.23 10.76
N CYS A 12 -13.82 19.25 11.81
CA CYS A 12 -13.63 18.12 12.71
C CYS A 12 -14.12 18.49 14.11
N THR A 13 -14.96 17.64 14.68
CA THR A 13 -15.44 17.76 16.06
C THR A 13 -14.67 16.79 16.94
N GLU A 14 -14.23 17.26 18.11
CA GLU A 14 -13.66 16.39 19.14
C GLU A 14 -14.74 15.36 19.54
N SER A 15 -14.53 14.10 19.18
CA SER A 15 -15.49 13.01 19.36
C SER A 15 -15.17 12.15 20.57
N GLY A 16 -14.01 12.36 21.21
CA GLY A 16 -13.60 11.63 22.40
C GLY A 16 -12.32 12.16 23.03
N THR A 17 -12.14 11.85 24.31
CA THR A 17 -10.91 12.12 25.06
C THR A 17 -9.88 11.02 24.84
N ASP A 18 -8.60 11.37 24.95
CA ASP A 18 -7.52 10.38 24.88
C ASP A 18 -7.66 9.40 26.05
N GLY A 19 -7.91 8.14 25.74
CA GLY A 19 -7.91 7.06 26.72
C GLY A 19 -6.49 6.67 27.13
N ALA A 20 -6.37 5.74 28.08
CA ALA A 20 -5.07 5.21 28.50
C ALA A 20 -4.30 4.45 27.40
N GLY A 21 -4.92 4.23 26.23
CA GLY A 21 -4.37 3.40 25.17
C GLY A 21 -4.37 1.92 25.55
N VAL A 22 -3.58 1.13 24.81
CA VAL A 22 -3.36 -0.29 25.08
C VAL A 22 -1.86 -0.48 25.38
N SER A 23 -1.54 -0.98 26.57
CA SER A 23 -0.15 -1.19 27.00
C SER A 23 0.46 -2.43 26.37
N ASN A 24 1.78 -2.41 26.09
CA ASN A 24 2.54 -3.53 25.53
C ASN A 24 1.99 -4.03 24.17
N VAL A 25 1.60 -3.09 23.30
CA VAL A 25 1.08 -3.38 21.97
C VAL A 25 1.78 -2.47 20.96
N ASP A 26 2.32 -3.07 19.90
CA ASP A 26 2.97 -2.34 18.81
C ASP A 26 2.00 -1.93 17.70
N TYR A 27 0.88 -2.67 17.58
CA TYR A 27 -0.12 -2.49 16.53
C TYR A 27 -1.51 -3.01 16.94
N VAL A 28 -2.57 -2.26 16.65
CA VAL A 28 -3.97 -2.67 16.84
C VAL A 28 -4.63 -2.90 15.49
N LEU A 29 -5.17 -4.10 15.25
CA LEU A 29 -5.93 -4.41 14.04
C LEU A 29 -7.42 -4.58 14.37
N TYR A 30 -8.25 -3.71 13.80
CA TYR A 30 -9.70 -3.82 13.90
C TYR A 30 -10.23 -4.71 12.77
N ILE A 31 -11.00 -5.75 13.09
CA ILE A 31 -11.53 -6.70 12.12
C ILE A 31 -13.05 -6.59 12.07
N SER A 32 -13.61 -6.44 10.87
CA SER A 32 -15.05 -6.44 10.64
C SER A 32 -15.45 -7.30 9.44
N ALA A 33 -16.74 -7.64 9.37
CA ALA A 33 -17.32 -8.38 8.24
C ALA A 33 -18.63 -7.72 7.80
N VAL A 34 -18.56 -6.45 7.41
CA VAL A 34 -19.72 -5.63 7.04
C VAL A 34 -19.75 -5.40 5.54
N SER A 35 -20.91 -5.59 4.92
CA SER A 35 -21.09 -5.27 3.51
C SER A 35 -21.24 -3.75 3.35
N THR A 36 -20.23 -3.11 2.77
CA THR A 36 -20.16 -1.65 2.55
C THR A 36 -20.21 -1.32 1.05
N GLY A 37 -20.26 -0.03 0.70
CA GLY A 37 -20.11 0.40 -0.70
C GLY A 37 -18.82 -0.09 -1.35
N SER A 38 -17.72 -0.21 -0.59
CA SER A 38 -16.45 -0.77 -1.07
C SER A 38 -16.56 -2.25 -1.45
N CYS A 39 -17.49 -2.99 -0.85
CA CYS A 39 -17.82 -4.36 -1.25
C CYS A 39 -18.66 -4.42 -2.54
N ALA A 40 -19.41 -3.35 -2.84
CA ALA A 40 -20.26 -3.27 -4.02
C ALA A 40 -19.54 -2.72 -5.26
N ASN A 41 -18.39 -2.06 -5.09
CA ASN A 41 -17.58 -1.53 -6.19
C ASN A 41 -16.95 -2.67 -7.01
N GLY A 42 -17.65 -3.09 -8.07
CA GLY A 42 -17.18 -4.09 -9.04
C GLY A 42 -17.52 -5.55 -8.70
N GLY A 43 -18.13 -5.81 -7.54
CA GLY A 43 -18.64 -7.14 -7.16
C GLY A 43 -17.57 -8.21 -6.89
N SER A 44 -16.28 -7.86 -6.96
CA SER A 44 -15.15 -8.78 -6.80
C SER A 44 -14.30 -8.53 -5.55
N THR A 45 -14.53 -7.44 -4.82
CA THR A 45 -13.79 -7.13 -3.58
C THR A 45 -14.12 -8.16 -2.50
N ILE A 46 -13.11 -8.93 -2.08
CA ILE A 46 -13.26 -9.95 -1.03
C ILE A 46 -13.03 -9.35 0.36
N ALA A 47 -12.03 -8.48 0.47
CA ALA A 47 -11.74 -7.71 1.66
C ALA A 47 -11.08 -6.39 1.25
N PHE A 48 -10.96 -5.48 2.20
CA PHE A 48 -10.16 -4.27 2.06
C PHE A 48 -9.61 -3.86 3.43
N ALA A 49 -8.44 -3.24 3.43
CA ALA A 49 -7.78 -2.79 4.64
C ALA A 49 -6.99 -1.50 4.45
N GLY A 50 -6.56 -0.92 5.58
CA GLY A 50 -5.69 0.24 5.58
C GLY A 50 -5.30 0.67 6.98
N ALA A 51 -4.28 1.51 7.06
CA ALA A 51 -3.91 2.18 8.29
C ALA A 51 -4.97 3.23 8.64
N CYS A 52 -5.33 3.32 9.92
CA CYS A 52 -6.22 4.36 10.45
C CYS A 52 -5.55 5.26 11.48
N GLN A 53 -4.42 4.84 12.05
CA GLN A 53 -3.64 5.66 12.97
C GLN A 53 -2.15 5.45 12.76
N MET A 54 -1.42 6.56 12.74
CA MET A 54 0.04 6.62 12.66
C MET A 54 0.62 7.09 14.00
N GLU A 55 1.81 6.61 14.35
CA GLU A 55 2.62 7.16 15.43
C GLU A 55 3.11 8.57 15.08
N ASP A 56 3.26 9.43 16.09
CA ASP A 56 3.70 10.82 15.93
C ASP A 56 5.22 10.98 15.78
N GLU A 57 6.02 10.07 16.33
CA GLU A 57 7.49 10.15 16.30
C GLU A 57 8.09 9.60 14.99
N TYR A 58 7.71 8.37 14.60
CA TYR A 58 8.33 7.65 13.49
C TYR A 58 7.41 7.40 12.28
N ASP A 59 6.22 8.01 12.24
CA ASP A 59 5.28 7.86 11.11
C ASP A 59 4.97 6.40 10.73
N ARG A 60 5.02 5.47 11.69
CA ARG A 60 4.65 4.07 11.44
C ARG A 60 3.16 3.87 11.72
N PRO A 61 2.45 3.04 10.93
CA PRO A 61 1.12 2.60 11.30
C PRO A 61 1.11 1.91 12.66
N ILE A 62 0.23 2.34 13.56
CA ILE A 62 0.02 1.75 14.90
C ILE A 62 -1.40 1.22 15.09
N ALA A 63 -2.33 1.63 14.22
CA ALA A 63 -3.60 0.95 14.10
C ALA A 63 -4.05 0.92 12.64
N GLY A 64 -4.72 -0.16 12.29
CA GLY A 64 -5.38 -0.33 11.00
C GLY A 64 -6.63 -1.15 11.14
N TYR A 65 -7.31 -1.34 10.01
CA TYR A 65 -8.51 -2.12 9.94
C TYR A 65 -8.46 -3.05 8.75
N ILE A 66 -9.21 -4.15 8.86
CA ILE A 66 -9.55 -5.04 7.76
C ILE A 66 -11.05 -5.31 7.82
N ASN A 67 -11.71 -5.18 6.67
CA ASN A 67 -13.11 -5.54 6.52
C ASN A 67 -13.25 -6.61 5.46
N PHE A 68 -13.84 -7.75 5.83
CA PHE A 68 -14.20 -8.78 4.88
C PHE A 68 -15.61 -8.55 4.34
N CYS A 69 -15.75 -8.59 3.02
CA CYS A 69 -17.03 -8.50 2.36
C CYS A 69 -17.76 -9.85 2.47
N SER A 70 -18.97 -9.84 3.03
CA SER A 70 -19.72 -11.08 3.31
C SER A 70 -19.88 -11.98 2.07
N GLY A 71 -20.16 -11.38 0.90
CA GLY A 71 -20.23 -12.09 -0.37
C GLY A 71 -18.92 -12.77 -0.76
N GLY A 72 -17.78 -12.07 -0.58
CA GLY A 72 -16.45 -12.58 -0.89
C GLY A 72 -15.98 -13.70 0.03
N ILE A 73 -16.38 -13.68 1.31
CA ILE A 73 -16.14 -14.81 2.23
C ILE A 73 -16.94 -16.03 1.78
N THR A 74 -18.24 -15.85 1.47
CA THR A 74 -19.12 -16.97 1.09
C THR A 74 -18.80 -17.57 -0.27
N SER A 75 -18.21 -16.79 -1.19
CA SER A 75 -17.81 -17.25 -2.52
C SER A 75 -16.37 -17.72 -2.59
N ALA A 76 -15.61 -17.64 -1.49
CA ALA A 76 -14.22 -18.05 -1.45
C ALA A 76 -14.08 -19.54 -1.78
N SER A 77 -13.09 -19.85 -2.61
CA SER A 77 -12.82 -21.22 -3.07
C SER A 77 -12.26 -22.14 -1.98
N SER A 78 -11.62 -21.57 -0.95
CA SER A 78 -11.06 -22.29 0.20
C SER A 78 -10.71 -21.35 1.35
N ASP A 79 -10.56 -21.89 2.56
CA ASP A 79 -10.03 -21.16 3.71
C ASP A 79 -8.62 -20.62 3.43
N LEU A 80 -7.79 -21.39 2.72
CA LEU A 80 -6.44 -20.97 2.34
C LEU A 80 -6.46 -19.68 1.51
N PHE A 81 -7.41 -19.57 0.59
CA PHE A 81 -7.60 -18.37 -0.21
C PHE A 81 -7.99 -17.16 0.67
N ILE A 82 -8.90 -17.34 1.62
CA ILE A 82 -9.25 -16.28 2.59
C ILE A 82 -8.04 -15.86 3.41
N PHE A 83 -7.21 -16.80 3.87
CA PHE A 83 -5.98 -16.48 4.61
C PHE A 83 -4.98 -15.70 3.77
N THR A 84 -4.85 -16.01 2.48
CA THR A 84 -4.01 -15.21 1.57
C THR A 84 -4.55 -13.78 1.46
N VAL A 85 -5.85 -13.63 1.18
CA VAL A 85 -6.48 -12.30 1.11
C VAL A 85 -6.28 -11.54 2.42
N ALA A 86 -6.50 -12.18 3.57
CA ALA A 86 -6.30 -11.57 4.87
C ALA A 86 -4.87 -11.05 5.06
N LYS A 87 -3.86 -11.84 4.68
CA LYS A 87 -2.45 -11.43 4.76
C LYS A 87 -2.14 -10.26 3.82
N HIS A 88 -2.66 -10.29 2.59
CA HIS A 88 -2.54 -9.21 1.62
C HIS A 88 -3.09 -7.90 2.19
N GLU A 89 -4.31 -7.94 2.72
CA GLU A 89 -4.95 -6.78 3.34
C GLU A 89 -4.21 -6.28 4.59
N VAL A 90 -3.70 -7.19 5.43
CA VAL A 90 -2.88 -6.80 6.59
C VAL A 90 -1.62 -6.04 6.15
N LEU A 91 -1.00 -6.38 5.02
CA LEU A 91 0.16 -5.67 4.50
C LEU A 91 -0.17 -4.24 4.07
N HIS A 92 -1.35 -4.00 3.50
CA HIS A 92 -1.85 -2.63 3.28
C HIS A 92 -2.01 -1.86 4.59
N ALA A 93 -2.59 -2.51 5.62
CA ALA A 93 -2.77 -1.91 6.94
C ALA A 93 -1.43 -1.59 7.63
N LEU A 94 -0.39 -2.37 7.37
CA LEU A 94 0.95 -2.20 7.93
C LEU A 94 1.82 -1.18 7.20
N GLY A 95 1.47 -0.76 5.98
CA GLY A 95 2.22 0.29 5.28
C GLY A 95 2.39 0.13 3.78
N PHE A 96 2.05 -1.02 3.19
CA PHE A 96 2.22 -1.23 1.76
C PHE A 96 1.08 -0.55 0.98
N SER A 97 1.19 0.76 0.77
CA SER A 97 0.14 1.56 0.15
C SER A 97 0.73 2.84 -0.44
N ASN A 98 0.22 3.25 -1.60
CA ASN A 98 0.63 4.51 -2.24
C ASN A 98 0.51 5.72 -1.29
N GLY A 99 -0.52 5.74 -0.43
CA GLY A 99 -0.74 6.81 0.54
C GLY A 99 0.24 6.80 1.71
N LEU A 100 0.92 5.68 1.95
CA LEU A 100 1.82 5.45 3.08
C LEU A 100 3.31 5.48 2.67
N PHE A 101 3.65 5.23 1.41
CA PHE A 101 5.03 5.38 0.92
C PHE A 101 5.68 6.76 1.20
N PRO A 102 4.96 7.90 1.11
CA PRO A 102 5.53 9.20 1.47
C PRO A 102 5.98 9.28 2.92
N TRP A 103 5.42 8.44 3.79
CA TRP A 103 5.70 8.42 5.21
C TRP A 103 6.91 7.55 5.59
N PHE A 104 7.45 6.78 4.64
CA PHE A 104 8.57 5.88 4.91
C PHE A 104 9.82 6.60 5.45
N ARG A 105 10.56 5.87 6.28
CA ARG A 105 11.82 6.29 6.91
C ARG A 105 12.98 5.41 6.45
N ASP A 106 14.19 5.94 6.56
CA ASP A 106 15.42 5.20 6.30
C ASP A 106 15.83 4.35 7.51
N GLU A 107 16.92 3.61 7.36
CA GLU A 107 17.46 2.68 8.37
C GLU A 107 17.92 3.39 9.65
N ASN A 108 18.09 4.71 9.61
CA ASN A 108 18.43 5.55 10.76
C ASN A 108 17.21 6.24 11.38
N GLY A 109 16.00 5.95 10.87
CA GLY A 109 14.75 6.57 11.32
C GLY A 109 14.52 7.98 10.77
N ASN A 110 15.28 8.45 9.78
CA ASN A 110 15.03 9.75 9.15
C ASN A 110 13.92 9.63 8.10
N PRO A 111 13.05 10.64 7.94
CA PRO A 111 12.08 10.69 6.84
C PRO A 111 12.78 10.58 5.48
N ARG A 112 12.39 9.60 4.65
CA ARG A 112 12.89 9.52 3.26
C ARG A 112 12.35 10.67 2.41
N THR A 113 11.12 11.09 2.71
CA THR A 113 10.48 12.25 2.11
C THR A 113 10.55 13.44 3.08
N PRO A 114 11.04 14.62 2.66
CA PRO A 114 11.11 15.80 3.53
C PRO A 114 9.74 16.16 4.13
N ARG A 115 9.73 16.57 5.40
CA ARG A 115 8.52 17.04 6.08
C ARG A 115 8.43 18.56 6.05
N ASN A 116 7.22 19.11 5.99
CA ASN A 116 6.99 20.54 6.18
C ASN A 116 7.05 20.92 7.67
N SER A 117 6.81 22.20 8.00
CA SER A 117 6.83 22.70 9.39
C SER A 117 5.83 22.03 10.33
N ASN A 118 4.81 21.38 9.77
CA ASN A 118 3.76 20.68 10.51
C ASN A 118 3.99 19.16 10.55
N GLY A 119 5.15 18.67 10.08
CA GLY A 119 5.50 17.25 10.10
C GLY A 119 4.92 16.43 8.95
N PHE A 120 4.26 17.04 7.95
CA PHE A 120 3.61 16.30 6.85
C PHE A 120 4.51 16.22 5.59
N PRO A 121 4.44 15.13 4.81
CA PRO A 121 5.02 15.08 3.47
C PRO A 121 4.41 16.13 2.51
N PRO A 122 5.03 16.42 1.36
CA PRO A 122 4.45 17.25 0.32
C PRO A 122 3.14 16.63 -0.22
N SER A 123 2.18 17.46 -0.61
CA SER A 123 0.89 16.99 -1.15
C SER A 123 0.78 17.27 -2.66
N ALA A 124 0.12 16.37 -3.40
CA ALA A 124 -0.17 16.57 -4.82
C ALA A 124 -1.35 17.55 -5.01
N SER A 125 -1.41 18.19 -6.19
CA SER A 125 -2.48 19.13 -6.54
C SER A 125 -3.90 18.53 -6.52
N GLY A 126 -4.00 17.19 -6.61
CA GLY A 126 -5.27 16.43 -6.53
C GLY A 126 -5.56 15.84 -5.14
N GLY A 127 -4.78 16.19 -4.12
CA GLY A 127 -4.82 15.56 -2.79
C GLY A 127 -3.88 14.36 -2.67
N GLY A 128 -3.67 13.91 -1.43
CA GLY A 128 -2.72 12.84 -1.11
C GLY A 128 -1.28 13.33 -0.98
N TYR A 129 -0.46 12.52 -0.30
CA TYR A 129 0.96 12.80 -0.09
C TYR A 129 1.80 12.24 -1.23
N MET A 130 2.89 12.93 -1.56
CA MET A 130 3.84 12.54 -2.60
C MET A 130 5.15 12.06 -1.98
N ALA A 131 5.58 10.87 -2.36
CA ALA A 131 6.86 10.33 -1.94
C ALA A 131 8.00 11.01 -2.72
N SER A 132 9.16 11.14 -2.08
CA SER A 132 10.37 11.61 -2.76
C SER A 132 10.93 10.56 -3.71
N ASN A 133 11.72 11.01 -4.70
CA ASN A 133 12.34 10.16 -5.74
C ASN A 133 13.32 9.10 -5.20
N ASN A 134 13.69 9.16 -3.91
CA ASN A 134 14.46 8.13 -3.23
C ASN A 134 13.58 7.00 -2.65
N THR A 135 12.26 7.08 -2.80
CA THR A 135 11.29 6.10 -2.30
C THR A 135 10.41 5.62 -3.43
N VAL A 136 9.70 6.54 -4.10
CA VAL A 136 8.91 6.25 -5.31
C VAL A 136 9.43 7.13 -6.43
N ARG A 137 9.80 6.54 -7.57
CA ARG A 137 10.38 7.26 -8.71
C ARG A 137 9.61 6.95 -9.99
N VAL A 138 9.23 7.98 -10.71
CA VAL A 138 8.62 7.85 -12.05
C VAL A 138 9.74 7.88 -13.10
N VAL A 139 9.74 6.90 -14.00
CA VAL A 139 10.75 6.75 -15.07
C VAL A 139 10.03 6.51 -16.39
N THR A 140 10.51 7.12 -17.48
CA THR A 140 10.05 6.84 -18.84
C THR A 140 11.13 6.08 -19.59
N TYR A 141 10.78 4.91 -20.10
CA TYR A 141 11.63 4.11 -20.99
C TYR A 141 11.17 4.31 -22.43
N ASP A 142 12.05 4.78 -23.30
CA ASP A 142 11.76 5.04 -24.71
C ASP A 142 11.97 3.82 -25.62
N ASP A 143 12.54 2.74 -25.07
CA ASP A 143 12.88 1.49 -25.75
C ASP A 143 11.97 0.32 -25.33
N TRP A 144 10.70 0.62 -24.98
CA TRP A 144 9.77 -0.40 -24.51
C TRP A 144 9.22 -1.25 -25.65
N TRP A 145 9.64 -2.52 -25.70
CA TRP A 145 9.21 -3.46 -26.74
C TRP A 145 7.77 -3.95 -26.51
N THR A 146 6.96 -3.82 -27.56
CA THR A 146 5.62 -4.42 -27.65
C THR A 146 5.51 -5.28 -28.90
N LYS A 147 4.41 -6.04 -29.04
CA LYS A 147 4.13 -6.80 -30.27
C LYS A 147 4.02 -5.90 -31.52
N ASP A 148 3.67 -4.63 -31.34
CA ASP A 148 3.42 -3.66 -32.42
C ASP A 148 4.62 -2.72 -32.67
N GLY A 149 5.73 -2.93 -31.98
CA GLY A 149 6.95 -2.12 -32.08
C GLY A 149 7.38 -1.50 -30.75
N VAL A 150 8.38 -0.63 -30.82
CA VAL A 150 8.95 0.08 -29.67
C VAL A 150 8.11 1.32 -29.36
N VAL A 151 7.77 1.50 -28.10
CA VAL A 151 7.01 2.66 -27.60
C VAL A 151 7.71 3.30 -26.40
N SER A 152 7.39 4.56 -26.10
CA SER A 152 7.72 5.15 -24.80
C SER A 152 6.70 4.69 -23.75
N LYS A 153 7.18 4.19 -22.61
CA LYS A 153 6.36 3.75 -21.48
C LYS A 153 6.86 4.41 -20.20
N THR A 154 5.96 5.13 -19.54
CA THR A 154 6.19 5.64 -18.18
C THR A 154 5.76 4.59 -17.16
N VAL A 155 6.62 4.32 -16.19
CA VAL A 155 6.38 3.42 -15.06
C VAL A 155 6.68 4.12 -13.75
N THR A 156 6.12 3.60 -12.66
CA THR A 156 6.43 4.04 -11.30
C THR A 156 7.18 2.93 -10.57
N LEU A 157 8.31 3.28 -9.96
CA LEU A 157 9.21 2.33 -9.30
C LEU A 157 9.20 2.59 -7.79
N LEU A 158 9.15 1.53 -6.99
CA LEU A 158 9.60 1.57 -5.60
C LEU A 158 11.11 1.33 -5.56
N VAL A 159 11.85 2.27 -4.97
CA VAL A 159 13.33 2.35 -5.08
C VAL A 159 14.04 2.35 -3.73
N THR A 160 13.41 1.81 -2.68
CA THR A 160 14.07 1.64 -1.40
C THR A 160 15.26 0.66 -1.53
N PRO A 161 16.32 0.79 -0.71
CA PRO A 161 17.54 0.00 -0.87
C PRO A 161 17.27 -1.50 -0.89
N LYS A 162 16.41 -2.00 0.01
CA LYS A 162 16.06 -3.41 0.09
C LYS A 162 15.27 -3.91 -1.12
N VAL A 163 14.34 -3.13 -1.63
CA VAL A 163 13.55 -3.47 -2.83
C VAL A 163 14.47 -3.57 -4.05
N VAL A 164 15.38 -2.61 -4.21
CA VAL A 164 16.36 -2.63 -5.31
C VAL A 164 17.29 -3.84 -5.17
N GLU A 165 17.80 -4.12 -3.97
CA GLU A 165 18.64 -5.29 -3.70
C GLU A 165 17.90 -6.61 -4.05
N THR A 166 16.68 -6.80 -3.54
CA THR A 166 15.86 -7.98 -3.84
C THR A 166 15.62 -8.11 -5.33
N GLY A 167 15.26 -7.01 -6.02
CA GLY A 167 15.04 -7.02 -7.46
C GLY A 167 16.30 -7.39 -8.25
N LYS A 168 17.48 -6.86 -7.88
CA LYS A 168 18.74 -7.20 -8.54
C LYS A 168 19.04 -8.70 -8.44
N ILE A 169 18.81 -9.29 -7.27
CA ILE A 169 19.00 -10.72 -7.04
C ILE A 169 17.97 -11.54 -7.83
N HIS A 170 16.69 -11.21 -7.72
CA HIS A 170 15.60 -11.96 -8.33
C HIS A 170 15.66 -11.96 -9.86
N PHE A 171 15.86 -10.79 -10.48
CA PHE A 171 15.94 -10.62 -11.93
C PHE A 171 17.36 -10.84 -12.48
N ASN A 172 18.35 -11.13 -11.62
CA ASN A 172 19.77 -11.23 -11.98
C ASN A 172 20.24 -10.03 -12.83
N CYS A 173 19.86 -8.81 -12.42
CA CYS A 173 20.06 -7.58 -13.18
C CYS A 173 20.73 -6.53 -12.31
N SER A 174 22.07 -6.42 -12.37
CA SER A 174 22.84 -5.52 -11.49
C SER A 174 22.55 -4.03 -11.71
N SER A 175 22.08 -3.68 -12.91
CA SER A 175 21.67 -2.32 -13.28
C SER A 175 20.23 -1.98 -12.91
N LEU A 176 19.46 -2.91 -12.33
CA LEU A 176 18.10 -2.64 -11.90
C LEU A 176 18.07 -1.47 -10.92
N GLU A 177 17.19 -0.53 -11.18
CA GLU A 177 17.15 0.76 -10.48
C GLU A 177 15.96 0.91 -9.52
N GLY A 178 15.05 -0.06 -9.54
CA GLY A 178 13.78 -0.08 -8.81
C GLY A 178 12.89 -1.25 -9.27
N VAL A 179 11.80 -1.48 -8.55
CA VAL A 179 10.80 -2.51 -8.89
C VAL A 179 9.47 -1.83 -9.19
N GLN A 180 8.82 -2.25 -10.28
CA GLN A 180 7.61 -1.59 -10.79
C GLN A 180 6.43 -1.79 -9.85
N LEU A 181 5.73 -0.69 -9.55
CA LEU A 181 4.41 -0.71 -8.96
C LEU A 181 3.36 -0.81 -10.08
N GLU A 182 2.24 -1.45 -9.78
CA GLU A 182 1.11 -1.66 -10.68
C GLU A 182 0.63 -0.32 -11.27
N ASP A 183 0.52 -0.26 -12.59
CA ASP A 183 0.12 0.95 -13.32
C ASP A 183 -1.28 0.85 -13.96
N GLN A 184 -1.96 -0.28 -13.79
CA GLN A 184 -3.32 -0.51 -14.25
C GLN A 184 -4.34 -0.60 -13.09
N GLY A 185 -5.62 -0.71 -13.46
CA GLY A 185 -6.74 -0.76 -12.51
C GLY A 185 -7.22 0.63 -12.07
N GLY A 186 -7.82 0.69 -10.89
CA GLY A 186 -8.33 1.92 -10.29
C GLY A 186 -7.42 2.48 -9.20
N SER A 187 -7.86 3.54 -8.52
CA SER A 187 -7.13 4.15 -7.40
C SER A 187 -6.88 3.22 -6.20
N GLY A 188 -7.68 2.16 -6.07
CA GLY A 188 -7.47 1.10 -5.07
C GLY A 188 -6.45 0.04 -5.48
N THR A 189 -5.99 0.04 -6.74
CA THR A 189 -5.08 -0.96 -7.29
C THR A 189 -3.75 -0.33 -7.67
N ALA A 190 -3.78 0.66 -8.56
CA ALA A 190 -2.59 1.31 -9.07
C ALA A 190 -1.74 1.89 -7.92
N LEU A 191 -0.43 1.71 -8.03
CA LEU A 191 0.60 2.21 -7.10
C LEU A 191 0.55 1.64 -5.68
N SER A 192 -0.41 0.80 -5.33
CA SER A 192 -0.49 0.13 -4.02
C SER A 192 -0.17 -1.36 -4.10
N HIS A 193 0.19 -1.84 -5.29
CA HIS A 193 0.50 -3.23 -5.58
C HIS A 193 1.78 -3.33 -6.40
N TRP A 194 2.41 -4.49 -6.41
CA TRP A 194 3.46 -4.83 -7.36
C TRP A 194 2.90 -5.01 -8.78
N GLU A 195 3.70 -4.63 -9.77
CA GLU A 195 3.35 -4.84 -11.19
C GLU A 195 3.21 -6.33 -11.52
N SER A 196 1.98 -6.72 -11.82
CA SER A 196 1.61 -8.12 -12.04
C SER A 196 2.36 -8.73 -13.23
N ARG A 197 2.71 -7.93 -14.25
CA ARG A 197 3.45 -8.40 -15.44
C ARG A 197 4.85 -8.96 -15.11
N ILE A 198 5.51 -8.46 -14.06
CA ILE A 198 6.88 -8.87 -13.71
C ILE A 198 6.95 -9.70 -12.45
N LEU A 199 5.92 -9.65 -11.60
CA LEU A 199 5.89 -10.34 -10.31
C LEU A 199 4.73 -11.31 -10.13
N GLU A 200 3.82 -11.45 -11.09
CA GLU A 200 2.71 -12.43 -11.20
C GLU A 200 2.22 -13.05 -9.88
N ASN A 201 2.94 -14.07 -9.39
CA ASN A 201 2.59 -14.83 -8.19
C ASN A 201 2.92 -14.15 -6.86
N GLU A 202 3.49 -12.96 -6.85
CA GLU A 202 3.74 -12.20 -5.63
C GLU A 202 2.40 -11.85 -4.96
N ALA A 203 2.31 -12.08 -3.65
CA ALA A 203 1.06 -11.97 -2.92
C ALA A 203 0.47 -10.55 -2.87
N MET A 204 1.25 -9.50 -3.16
CA MET A 204 0.86 -8.09 -3.21
C MET A 204 0.72 -7.54 -4.64
N THR A 205 0.53 -8.40 -5.64
CA THR A 205 0.02 -7.96 -6.96
C THR A 205 -1.45 -7.57 -6.88
N GLY A 206 -1.93 -6.77 -7.84
CA GLY A 206 -3.32 -6.26 -7.83
C GLY A 206 -4.40 -7.32 -8.06
N ILE A 207 -4.01 -8.54 -8.43
CA ILE A 207 -4.88 -9.69 -8.60
C ILE A 207 -4.20 -10.88 -7.93
N ILE A 208 -4.84 -11.46 -6.91
CA ILE A 208 -4.32 -12.62 -6.21
C ILE A 208 -4.31 -13.83 -7.16
N SER A 209 -3.12 -14.34 -7.46
CA SER A 209 -2.94 -15.52 -8.31
C SER A 209 -3.38 -16.81 -7.59
N SER A 210 -3.51 -17.90 -8.35
CA SER A 210 -3.83 -19.23 -7.80
C SER A 210 -2.74 -19.79 -6.87
N PHE A 211 -1.52 -19.29 -6.98
CA PHE A 211 -0.35 -19.73 -6.20
C PHE A 211 0.40 -18.52 -5.63
N PRO A 212 -0.21 -17.79 -4.69
CA PRO A 212 0.36 -16.55 -4.17
C PRO A 212 1.58 -16.85 -3.28
N VAL A 213 2.63 -16.05 -3.44
CA VAL A 213 3.92 -16.15 -2.75
C VAL A 213 4.19 -14.85 -2.01
N PHE A 214 4.30 -14.93 -0.69
CA PHE A 214 4.84 -13.83 0.12
C PHE A 214 6.36 -13.87 -0.01
N SER A 215 6.91 -12.97 -0.83
CA SER A 215 8.32 -12.98 -1.21
C SER A 215 9.11 -11.91 -0.47
N ASN A 216 10.44 -11.94 -0.62
CA ASN A 216 11.35 -10.88 -0.14
C ASN A 216 11.15 -9.52 -0.83
N PHE A 217 10.24 -9.41 -1.82
CA PHE A 217 9.84 -8.09 -2.33
C PHE A 217 8.95 -7.37 -1.31
N THR A 218 8.07 -8.11 -0.66
CA THR A 218 7.08 -7.57 0.29
C THR A 218 7.53 -7.67 1.74
N LEU A 219 8.26 -8.73 2.11
CA LEU A 219 8.81 -8.99 3.45
C LEU A 219 10.16 -8.29 3.66
#